data_AF-A0A6N8YAU3-F1
#
_entry.id   AF-A0A6N8YAU3-F1
#
_cell.length_a   1.000
_cell.length_b   1.000
_cell.length_c   1.000
_cell.angle_alpha   90.00
_cell.angle_beta   90.00
_cell.angle_gamma   90.00
#
_symmetry.space_group_name_H-M   'P 1'
#
loop_
_entity.id
_entity.type
_entity.pdbx_description
1 polymer ?
#
loop_
_entity_poly.entity_id
_entity_poly.type
_entity_poly.pdbx_seq_one_letter_code
_entity_poly.pdbx_strand_id
1 'polypeptide(L)'
;RIEIYVPASKRVYGYYVLPVLDGERLVARLDLKTDRTEGGLRVLGAFAEPGVDHGELAERLRPHLIELARFVGVDEVRYGDRGDLMAALDPG
;
A
#
# COMPACT_ATOMS: atom_id res chain seq x y z
N ARG A 1 3.03 -1.40 13.67
CA ARG A 1 3.29 -2.76 14.20
C ARG A 1 3.22 -3.72 13.03
N ILE A 2 4.23 -4.57 12.83
CA ILE A 2 4.21 -5.59 11.77
C ILE A 2 3.38 -6.78 12.27
N GLU A 3 2.38 -7.22 11.51
CA GLU A 3 1.40 -8.23 11.94
C GLU A 3 1.71 -9.65 11.39
N ILE A 4 2.96 -9.89 10.99
CA ILE A 4 3.43 -11.17 10.42
C ILE A 4 3.13 -12.37 11.33
N TYR A 5 3.20 -12.17 12.65
CA TYR A 5 2.91 -13.20 13.67
C TYR A 5 1.44 -13.22 14.12
N VAL A 6 0.61 -12.31 13.62
CA VAL A 6 -0.82 -12.26 13.94
C VAL A 6 -1.56 -13.22 12.99
N PRO A 7 -2.44 -14.11 13.50
CA PRO A 7 -3.28 -14.95 12.66
C PRO A 7 -4.06 -14.11 11.64
N ALA A 8 -4.22 -14.61 10.41
CA ALA A 8 -4.77 -13.83 9.29
C ALA A 8 -6.11 -13.14 9.61
N SER A 9 -7.01 -13.82 10.32
CA SER A 9 -8.33 -13.29 10.73
C SER A 9 -8.29 -12.18 11.78
N LYS A 10 -7.14 -11.95 12.43
CA LYS A 10 -6.97 -10.92 13.47
C LYS A 10 -6.12 -9.74 13.01
N ARG A 11 -5.68 -9.72 11.75
CA ARG A 11 -4.86 -8.65 11.19
C ARG A 11 -5.73 -7.42 10.93
N VAL A 12 -5.24 -6.25 11.33
CA VAL A 12 -5.87 -4.97 11.00
C VAL A 12 -5.42 -4.52 9.62
N TYR A 13 -4.10 -4.54 9.38
CA TYR A 13 -3.49 -3.93 8.20
C TYR A 13 -3.05 -4.97 7.18
N GLY A 14 -2.53 -6.12 7.61
CA GLY A 14 -2.07 -7.15 6.66
C GLY A 14 -0.82 -7.89 7.08
N TYR A 15 -0.23 -8.63 6.14
CA TYR A 15 0.90 -9.52 6.46
C TYR A 15 2.25 -8.80 6.42
N TYR A 16 2.51 -8.07 5.33
CA TYR A 16 3.73 -7.30 5.13
C TYR A 16 3.39 -5.83 4.88
N VAL A 17 3.22 -5.12 5.98
CA VAL A 17 2.78 -3.73 5.98
C VAL A 17 3.99 -2.80 5.98
N LEU A 18 4.16 -2.07 4.89
CA LEU A 18 5.17 -1.02 4.76
C LEU A 18 4.64 0.30 5.34
N PRO A 19 5.38 0.94 6.26
CA PRO A 19 5.08 2.31 6.68
C PRO A 19 5.46 3.30 5.59
N VAL A 20 4.56 4.24 5.30
CA VAL A 20 4.81 5.40 4.42
C VAL A 20 5.11 6.60 5.31
N LEU A 21 6.29 7.19 5.15
CA LEU A 21 6.71 8.36 5.90
C LEU A 21 6.71 9.62 5.02
N ASP A 22 6.27 10.74 5.59
CA ASP A 22 6.52 12.09 5.08
C ASP A 22 7.42 12.82 6.08
N GLY A 23 8.71 12.91 5.76
CA GLY A 23 9.75 13.22 6.73
C GLY A 23 9.78 12.17 7.86
N GLU A 24 9.51 12.61 9.09
CA GLU A 24 9.43 11.73 10.27
C GLU A 24 7.99 11.30 10.61
N ARG A 25 7.00 11.80 9.88
CA ARG A 25 5.59 11.51 10.14
C ARG A 25 5.15 10.27 9.39
N LEU A 26 4.59 9.29 10.10
CA LEU A 26 3.85 8.21 9.49
C LEU A 26 2.55 8.76 8.89
N VAL A 27 2.34 8.57 7.59
CA VAL A 27 1.18 9.09 6.86
C VAL A 27 0.28 7.99 6.31
N ALA A 28 0.83 6.79 6.08
CA ALA A 28 0.05 5.63 5.67
C ALA A 28 0.75 4.30 5.97
N ARG A 29 -0.01 3.22 5.78
CA ARG A 29 0.41 1.83 5.87
C ARG A 29 -0.08 1.08 4.63
N LEU A 30 0.83 0.42 3.91
CA LEU A 30 0.51 -0.32 2.70
C LEU A 30 0.87 -1.81 2.87
N ASP A 31 -0.11 -2.70 2.71
CA ASP A 31 0.13 -4.15 2.62
C ASP A 31 0.46 -4.50 1.18
N LEU A 32 1.74 -4.70 0.87
CA LEU A 32 2.22 -4.92 -0.50
C LEU A 32 2.65 -6.37 -0.72
N LYS A 33 2.39 -6.87 -1.93
CA LYS A 33 2.89 -8.16 -2.39
C LYS A 33 3.36 -8.06 -3.84
N THR A 34 4.62 -8.38 -4.09
CA THR A 34 5.10 -8.62 -5.46
C THR A 34 4.60 -9.97 -5.95
N ASP A 35 3.82 -9.98 -7.02
CA ASP A 35 3.35 -11.17 -7.71
C ASP A 35 4.09 -11.30 -9.04
N ARG A 36 5.13 -12.14 -9.07
CA ARG A 36 5.93 -12.35 -10.28
C ARG A 36 5.23 -13.24 -11.31
N THR A 37 4.27 -14.06 -10.87
CA THR A 37 3.46 -14.92 -11.75
C THR A 37 2.52 -14.10 -12.61
N GLU A 38 1.88 -13.11 -12.03
CA GLU A 38 1.01 -12.17 -12.77
C GLU A 38 1.76 -10.88 -13.18
N GLY A 39 3.04 -10.74 -12.84
CA GLY A 39 3.87 -9.60 -13.24
C GLY A 39 3.47 -8.25 -12.63
N GLY A 40 2.99 -8.21 -11.38
CA GLY A 40 2.55 -6.96 -10.76
C GLY A 40 2.86 -6.80 -9.27
N LEU A 41 2.96 -5.55 -8.82
CA LEU A 41 2.99 -5.15 -7.42
C LEU A 41 1.55 -4.97 -6.94
N ARG A 42 1.05 -5.90 -6.12
CA ARG A 42 -0.29 -5.83 -5.54
C ARG A 42 -0.30 -4.98 -4.28
N VAL A 43 -1.15 -3.97 -4.25
CA VAL A 43 -1.55 -3.23 -3.04
C VAL A 43 -2.75 -3.96 -2.43
N LEU A 44 -2.49 -4.89 -1.51
CA LEU A 44 -3.52 -5.70 -0.86
C LEU A 44 -4.35 -4.91 0.16
N GLY A 45 -3.79 -3.80 0.67
CA GLY A 45 -4.48 -2.87 1.52
C GLY A 45 -3.73 -1.55 1.64
N ALA A 46 -4.47 -0.44 1.74
CA ALA A 46 -3.93 0.90 1.85
C ALA A 46 -4.69 1.68 2.93
N PHE A 47 -4.00 2.12 3.97
CA PHE A 47 -4.60 2.74 5.16
C PHE A 47 -3.91 4.06 5.47
N ALA A 48 -4.66 5.16 5.52
CA ALA A 48 -4.12 6.46 5.90
C ALA A 48 -4.00 6.60 7.42
N GLU A 49 -3.06 7.40 7.91
CA GLU A 49 -3.12 7.85 9.31
C GLU A 49 -4.20 8.93 9.49
N PRO A 50 -4.76 9.09 10.72
CA PRO A 50 -5.73 10.14 10.99
C PRO A 50 -5.25 11.54 10.60
N GLY A 51 -6.17 12.31 10.00
CA GLY A 51 -5.92 13.71 9.61
C GLY A 51 -5.09 13.87 8.34
N VAL A 52 -4.93 12.82 7.53
CA VAL A 52 -4.31 12.90 6.21
C VAL A 52 -5.38 13.08 5.14
N ASP A 53 -5.13 13.97 4.17
CA ASP A 53 -5.96 14.07 2.98
C ASP A 53 -5.67 12.89 2.04
N HIS A 54 -6.70 12.09 1.76
CA HIS A 54 -6.53 10.87 0.97
C HIS A 54 -6.22 11.16 -0.50
N GLY A 55 -6.77 12.24 -1.06
CA GLY A 55 -6.55 12.61 -2.46
C GLY A 55 -5.12 13.07 -2.69
N GLU A 56 -4.66 14.02 -1.88
CA GLU A 56 -3.28 14.53 -1.94
C GLU A 56 -2.27 13.41 -1.70
N LEU A 57 -2.51 12.56 -0.69
CA LEU A 57 -1.62 11.43 -0.41
C LEU A 57 -1.59 10.43 -1.57
N ALA A 58 -2.74 10.10 -2.16
CA ALA A 58 -2.81 9.17 -3.27
C ALA A 58 -2.07 9.69 -4.51
N GLU A 59 -2.22 10.97 -4.85
CA GLU A 59 -1.48 11.62 -5.95
C GLU A 59 0.03 11.54 -5.74
N ARG A 60 0.51 11.78 -4.51
CA ARG A 60 1.92 11.65 -4.17
C ARG A 60 2.40 10.20 -4.18
N LEU A 61 1.59 9.24 -3.75
CA LEU A 61 1.98 7.83 -3.61
C LEU A 61 2.04 7.06 -4.94
N ARG A 62 1.13 7.32 -5.87
CA ARG A 62 1.05 6.60 -7.15
C ARG A 62 2.39 6.50 -7.91
N PRO A 63 3.13 7.59 -8.16
CA PRO A 63 4.42 7.49 -8.87
C PRO A 63 5.43 6.63 -8.12
N HIS A 64 5.47 6.71 -6.78
CA HIS A 64 6.37 5.89 -5.97
C HIS A 64 6.02 4.40 -6.00
N LEU A 65 4.73 4.04 -6.11
CA LEU A 65 4.33 2.65 -6.29
C LEU A 65 4.78 2.10 -7.65
N ILE A 66 4.73 2.92 -8.70
CA ILE A 66 5.23 2.56 -10.03
C ILE A 66 6.75 2.39 -10.01
N GLU A 67 7.48 3.30 -9.35
CA GLU A 67 8.93 3.18 -9.14
C GLU A 67 9.29 1.92 -8.35
N LEU A 68 8.55 1.64 -7.28
CA LEU A 68 8.74 0.44 -6.46
C LEU A 68 8.44 -0.83 -7.25
N ALA A 69 7.38 -0.85 -8.07
CA ALA A 69 7.06 -1.98 -8.95
C ALA A 69 8.25 -2.31 -9.86
N ARG A 70 8.78 -1.30 -10.56
CA ARG A 70 9.97 -1.46 -11.42
C ARG A 70 11.18 -1.93 -10.63
N PHE A 71 11.43 -1.34 -9.45
CA PHE A 71 12.53 -1.73 -8.58
C PHE A 71 12.48 -3.20 -8.17
N VAL A 72 11.28 -3.72 -7.85
CA VAL A 72 11.11 -5.14 -7.52
C VAL A 72 10.98 -6.04 -8.75
N GLY A 73 11.08 -5.49 -9.96
CA GLY A 73 11.11 -6.22 -11.24
C GLY A 73 9.74 -6.68 -11.73
N VAL A 74 8.72 -5.83 -11.59
CA VAL A 74 7.38 -6.00 -12.18
C VAL A 74 6.91 -4.67 -12.80
N ASP A 75 6.00 -4.73 -13.78
CA ASP A 75 5.68 -3.54 -14.59
C ASP A 75 4.34 -2.89 -14.25
N GLU A 76 3.48 -3.59 -13.51
CA GLU A 76 2.13 -3.12 -13.17
C GLU A 76 1.95 -2.95 -11.65
N VAL A 77 1.11 -1.98 -11.27
CA VAL A 77 0.56 -1.87 -9.92
C VAL A 77 -0.89 -2.31 -9.98
N ARG A 78 -1.29 -3.22 -9.08
CA ARG A 78 -2.67 -3.71 -8.99
C ARG A 78 -3.24 -3.39 -7.63
N TYR A 79 -4.45 -2.85 -7.62
CA TYR A 79 -5.12 -2.40 -6.40
C TYR A 79 -6.10 -3.47 -5.90
N GLY A 80 -6.10 -3.67 -4.59
CA GLY A 80 -7.10 -4.48 -3.89
C GLY A 80 -8.28 -3.61 -3.43
N ASP A 81 -8.97 -4.06 -2.41
CA ASP A 81 -10.20 -3.44 -1.90
C ASP A 81 -10.13 -3.03 -0.42
N ARG A 82 -9.00 -3.28 0.26
CA ARG A 82 -8.89 -3.04 1.71
C ARG A 82 -8.31 -1.68 2.06
N GLY A 83 -8.92 -1.05 3.06
CA GLY A 83 -8.44 0.16 3.70
C GLY A 83 -9.01 1.44 3.10
N ASP A 84 -9.01 2.50 3.90
CA ASP A 84 -9.69 3.77 3.65
C ASP A 84 -9.00 4.67 2.61
N LEU A 85 -7.72 4.40 2.33
CA LEU A 85 -6.95 5.08 1.28
C LEU A 85 -7.15 4.44 -0.10
N MET A 86 -7.65 3.20 -0.17
CA MET A 86 -7.69 2.43 -1.41
C MET A 86 -8.48 3.13 -2.51
N ALA A 87 -9.67 3.63 -2.19
CA ALA A 87 -10.56 4.29 -3.16
C ALA A 87 -9.94 5.56 -3.78
N ALA A 88 -9.06 6.26 -3.05
CA ALA A 88 -8.35 7.41 -3.61
C ALA A 88 -7.12 6.97 -4.43
N LEU A 89 -6.49 5.85 -4.06
CA LEU A 89 -5.25 5.36 -4.65
C LEU A 89 -5.47 4.61 -5.98
N ASP A 90 -6.57 3.89 -6.10
CA ASP A 90 -6.97 3.20 -7.33
C ASP A 90 -7.45 4.23 -8.37
N PRO A 91 -6.83 4.34 -9.56
CA PRO A 91 -7.27 5.27 -10.60
C PRO A 91 -8.56 4.85 -11.33
N GLY A 92 -9.09 3.64 -11.10
CA GLY A 92 -10.27 3.10 -11.76
C GLY A 92 -9.96 2.12 -12.88
#